data_AF-A0A074SCC6-F1
#
_entry.id   AF-A0A074SCC6-F1
#
_cell.length_a   1.000
_cell.length_b   1.000
_cell.length_c   1.000
_cell.angle_alpha   90.00
_cell.angle_beta   90.00
_cell.angle_gamma   90.00
#
_symmetry.space_group_name_H-M   'P 1'
#
loop_
_entity.id
_entity.type
_entity.pdbx_description
1 polymer ?
#
loop_
_entity_poly.entity_id
_entity_poly.type
_entity_poly.pdbx_seq_one_letter_code
_entity_poly.pdbx_strand_id
1 'polypeptide(L)'
;MIPRTRHRSLKINSICSLTKRLRTQTAHIRKTNPRNNLKPKDTESSSIVRAGIPYGEGSEEEKKHTTLIDRGLAFVAYQGSIENGWSYFLSAWANDPDFPHGKDRSPDATLPGFDAIIGQRAGKDRERPGIHGVKLPKDFVVPRAGAYFFVPSIPALHEFFAKAFAIKYSKCSYDFWLLIDSTYMVYDKETVEK
;
A
#
# COMPACT_ATOMS: atom_id res chain seq x y z
N MET A 1 -7.19 -63.80 14.02
CA MET A 1 -6.75 -62.73 14.95
C MET A 1 -6.13 -61.63 14.08
N ILE A 2 -6.88 -60.57 13.76
CA ILE A 2 -6.48 -59.53 12.79
C ILE A 2 -5.58 -58.51 13.52
N PRO A 3 -4.37 -58.19 13.02
CA PRO A 3 -3.50 -57.25 13.71
C PRO A 3 -4.04 -55.82 13.56
N ARG A 4 -4.28 -55.15 14.69
CA ARG A 4 -4.63 -53.73 14.72
C ARG A 4 -3.45 -52.91 14.18
N THR A 5 -3.65 -52.23 13.07
CA THR A 5 -2.72 -51.22 12.55
C THR A 5 -2.62 -50.09 13.58
N ARG A 6 -1.39 -49.81 14.07
CA ARG A 6 -1.12 -48.64 14.90
C ARG A 6 -1.34 -47.40 14.03
N HIS A 7 -2.42 -46.64 14.27
CA HIS A 7 -2.53 -45.28 13.78
C HIS A 7 -1.32 -44.50 14.30
N ARG A 8 -0.38 -44.15 13.41
CA ARG A 8 0.66 -43.17 13.72
C ARG A 8 -0.06 -41.86 14.00
N SER A 9 -0.16 -41.51 15.28
CA SER A 9 -0.46 -40.15 15.73
C SER A 9 0.64 -39.24 15.19
N LEU A 10 0.39 -38.64 14.03
CA LEU A 10 1.19 -37.53 13.54
C LEU A 10 1.05 -36.42 14.58
N LYS A 11 2.12 -36.21 15.35
CA LYS A 11 2.18 -35.15 16.36
C LYS A 11 1.78 -33.84 15.68
N ILE A 12 0.70 -33.22 16.16
CA ILE A 12 0.17 -31.91 15.74
C ILE A 12 1.30 -30.85 15.60
N ASN A 13 2.37 -31.00 16.37
CA ASN A 13 3.56 -30.15 16.32
C ASN A 13 4.32 -30.20 14.98
N SER A 14 4.33 -31.31 14.23
CA SER A 14 4.97 -31.37 12.91
C SER A 14 4.13 -30.70 11.82
N ILE A 15 2.81 -30.71 11.96
CA ILE A 15 1.89 -29.98 11.07
C ILE A 15 2.05 -28.47 11.27
N CYS A 16 2.30 -28.02 12.51
CA CYS A 16 2.59 -26.62 12.82
C CYS A 16 3.94 -26.12 12.25
N SER A 17 4.98 -26.96 12.22
CA SER A 17 6.27 -26.60 11.59
C SER A 17 6.19 -26.62 10.05
N LEU A 18 5.42 -27.54 9.46
CA LEU A 18 5.15 -27.58 8.02
C LEU A 18 4.25 -26.41 7.54
N THR A 19 3.33 -25.93 8.37
CA THR A 19 2.47 -24.76 8.04
C THR A 19 3.18 -23.41 8.14
N LYS A 20 4.34 -23.33 8.82
CA LYS A 20 5.27 -22.18 8.68
C LYS A 20 5.93 -22.16 7.29
N ARG A 21 6.14 -23.32 6.67
CA ARG A 21 6.78 -23.50 5.35
C ARG A 21 5.84 -23.14 4.19
N LEU A 22 4.53 -23.26 4.39
CA LEU A 22 3.50 -23.08 3.34
C LEU A 22 2.86 -21.69 3.26
N ARG A 23 3.15 -20.76 4.19
CA ARG A 23 2.60 -19.40 4.11
C ARG A 23 3.60 -18.47 3.46
N THR A 24 3.24 -18.03 2.26
CA THR A 24 3.98 -17.05 1.47
C THR A 24 4.15 -15.75 2.27
N GLN A 25 5.34 -15.54 2.81
CA GLN A 25 5.66 -14.35 3.60
C GLN A 25 5.74 -13.07 2.76
N THR A 26 5.72 -13.21 1.42
CA THR A 26 5.64 -12.14 0.43
C THR A 26 4.23 -11.79 0.00
N ALA A 27 3.22 -12.51 0.50
CA ALA A 27 1.84 -12.17 0.20
C ALA A 27 1.58 -10.74 0.64
N HIS A 28 1.03 -9.93 -0.26
CA HIS A 28 0.82 -8.50 -0.04
C HIS A 28 0.14 -8.22 1.30
N ILE A 29 -0.99 -8.88 1.56
CA ILE A 29 -1.76 -8.74 2.81
C ILE A 29 -0.97 -9.10 4.08
N ARG A 30 0.05 -9.95 3.97
CA ARG A 30 0.86 -10.40 5.11
C ARG A 30 2.08 -9.52 5.31
N LYS A 31 2.61 -8.92 4.25
CA LYS A 31 3.58 -7.82 4.34
C LYS A 31 2.93 -6.58 4.92
N THR A 32 1.74 -6.19 4.46
CA THR A 32 1.01 -4.99 4.94
C THR A 32 0.21 -5.21 6.22
N ASN A 33 0.00 -6.44 6.68
CA ASN A 33 -0.53 -6.70 8.02
C ASN A 33 0.07 -8.04 8.52
N PRO A 34 1.22 -7.98 9.19
CA PRO A 34 1.95 -9.16 9.65
C PRO A 34 1.20 -9.97 10.72
N ARG A 35 0.19 -9.39 11.38
CA ARG A 35 -0.59 -10.01 12.47
C ARG A 35 0.35 -10.68 13.48
N ASN A 36 0.20 -11.98 13.70
CA ASN A 36 1.00 -12.79 14.63
C ASN A 36 2.52 -12.84 14.32
N ASN A 37 3.00 -12.20 13.27
CA ASN A 37 4.43 -12.03 13.02
C ASN A 37 5.05 -10.87 13.82
N LEU A 38 4.23 -9.93 14.31
CA LEU A 38 4.65 -8.80 15.14
C LEU A 38 3.86 -8.77 16.46
N LYS A 39 4.30 -7.97 17.42
CA LYS A 39 3.50 -7.70 18.62
C LYS A 39 2.29 -6.85 18.24
N PRO A 40 1.13 -7.01 18.91
CA PRO A 40 -0.08 -6.24 18.60
C PRO A 40 0.16 -4.72 18.60
N LYS A 41 0.90 -4.21 19.60
CA LYS A 41 1.23 -2.79 19.75
C LYS A 41 1.92 -2.21 18.50
N ASP A 42 2.86 -2.95 17.91
CA ASP A 42 3.62 -2.50 16.72
C ASP A 42 2.74 -2.52 15.46
N THR A 43 1.71 -3.36 15.45
CA THR A 43 0.75 -3.48 14.34
C THR A 43 -0.33 -2.41 14.42
N GLU A 44 -0.78 -2.07 15.63
CA GLU A 44 -1.78 -1.03 15.89
C GLU A 44 -1.24 0.36 15.56
N SER A 45 -0.02 0.69 16.01
CA SER A 45 0.61 1.99 15.70
C SER A 45 0.83 2.22 14.22
N SER A 46 0.96 1.14 13.47
CA SER A 46 1.22 1.16 12.04
C SER A 46 -0.06 0.99 11.22
N SER A 47 -1.26 1.03 11.80
CA SER A 47 -2.50 0.75 11.04
C SER A 47 -2.94 1.94 10.16
N ILE A 48 -3.44 1.63 8.95
CA ILE A 48 -3.95 2.63 7.99
C ILE A 48 -5.39 2.29 7.56
N VAL A 49 -6.20 3.32 7.30
CA VAL A 49 -7.51 3.19 6.68
C VAL A 49 -7.37 3.47 5.19
N ARG A 50 -7.72 2.51 4.33
CA ARG A 50 -7.58 2.63 2.87
C ARG A 50 -8.92 2.99 2.23
N ALA A 51 -8.92 4.04 1.41
CA ALA A 51 -10.07 4.52 0.66
C ALA A 51 -9.72 4.70 -0.83
N GLY A 52 -8.90 3.79 -1.37
CA GLY A 52 -8.48 3.85 -2.77
C GLY A 52 -9.57 3.38 -3.74
N ILE A 53 -9.57 3.95 -4.95
CA ILE A 53 -10.56 3.68 -6.00
C ILE A 53 -9.81 3.30 -7.29
N PRO A 54 -10.23 2.27 -8.03
CA PRO A 54 -9.62 1.95 -9.32
C PRO A 54 -9.90 3.03 -10.35
N TYR A 55 -8.95 3.29 -11.24
CA TYR A 55 -9.12 4.22 -12.38
C TYR A 55 -8.69 3.57 -13.69
N GLY A 56 -9.17 4.15 -14.79
CA GLY A 56 -8.94 3.66 -16.13
C GLY A 56 -10.03 2.68 -16.58
N GLU A 57 -10.12 2.47 -17.89
CA GLU A 57 -11.13 1.60 -18.48
C GLU A 57 -10.72 0.12 -18.37
N GLY A 58 -11.72 -0.74 -18.14
CA GLY A 58 -11.56 -2.19 -18.19
C GLY A 58 -11.44 -2.65 -19.63
N SER A 59 -10.22 -2.67 -20.15
CA SER A 59 -9.99 -2.91 -21.58
C SER A 59 -10.09 -4.39 -21.98
N GLU A 60 -10.55 -4.64 -23.21
CA GLU A 60 -10.39 -5.88 -24.04
C GLU A 60 -8.93 -6.37 -24.20
N GLU A 61 -7.95 -5.73 -23.54
CA GLU A 61 -6.51 -6.05 -23.58
C GLU A 61 -6.12 -7.33 -22.85
N GLU A 62 -7.04 -7.97 -22.11
CA GLU A 62 -6.81 -9.30 -21.51
C GLU A 62 -6.29 -10.31 -22.55
N LYS A 63 -6.73 -10.17 -23.80
CA LYS A 63 -6.31 -11.03 -24.92
C LYS A 63 -4.89 -10.73 -25.44
N LYS A 64 -4.37 -9.51 -25.25
CA LYS A 64 -3.11 -9.04 -25.87
C LYS A 64 -1.89 -9.03 -24.93
N HIS A 65 -2.05 -9.41 -23.66
CA HIS A 65 -0.97 -9.48 -22.65
C HIS A 65 -0.10 -8.22 -22.52
N THR A 66 -0.59 -7.08 -23.01
CA THR A 66 0.12 -5.81 -23.13
C THR A 66 -0.82 -4.69 -22.72
N THR A 67 -0.34 -3.79 -21.86
CA THR A 67 -1.09 -2.62 -21.42
C THR A 67 -0.97 -1.52 -22.46
N LEU A 68 -2.09 -1.08 -23.05
CA LEU A 68 -2.12 0.04 -24.02
C LEU A 68 -2.72 1.29 -23.38
N ILE A 69 -3.75 1.12 -22.54
CA ILE A 69 -4.43 2.21 -21.83
C ILE A 69 -3.94 2.27 -20.37
N ASP A 70 -3.70 3.49 -19.87
CA ASP A 70 -3.32 3.71 -18.48
C ASP A 70 -4.49 3.37 -17.53
N ARG A 71 -4.19 2.55 -16.52
CA ARG A 71 -5.14 2.08 -15.52
C ARG A 71 -4.42 1.68 -14.26
N GLY A 72 -5.13 1.74 -13.15
CA GLY A 72 -4.54 1.34 -11.87
C GLY A 72 -5.44 1.67 -10.70
N LEU A 73 -4.80 2.07 -9.61
CA LEU A 73 -5.45 2.37 -8.34
C LEU A 73 -5.10 3.80 -7.93
N ALA A 74 -6.10 4.66 -7.78
CA ALA A 74 -5.97 5.93 -7.07
C ALA A 74 -5.92 5.60 -5.58
N PHE A 75 -4.70 5.38 -5.07
CA PHE A 75 -4.49 4.95 -3.70
C PHE A 75 -4.63 6.12 -2.73
N VAL A 76 -5.55 6.01 -1.78
CA VAL A 76 -5.75 6.96 -0.68
C VAL A 76 -5.69 6.19 0.64
N ALA A 77 -4.89 6.70 1.59
CA ALA A 77 -4.78 6.15 2.93
C ALA A 77 -4.81 7.25 3.99
N TYR A 78 -5.60 7.03 5.03
CA TYR A 78 -5.68 7.87 6.22
C TYR A 78 -4.91 7.24 7.38
N GLN A 79 -4.22 8.08 8.13
CA GLN A 79 -3.34 7.69 9.24
C GLN A 79 -3.16 8.86 10.20
N GLY A 80 -2.87 8.54 11.47
CA GLY A 80 -2.54 9.57 12.46
C GLY A 80 -1.11 10.10 12.34
N SER A 81 -0.17 9.29 11.82
CA SER A 81 1.21 9.68 11.58
C SER A 81 1.72 9.07 10.27
N ILE A 82 2.25 9.91 9.38
CA ILE A 82 2.84 9.48 8.10
C ILE A 82 4.09 8.63 8.33
N GLU A 83 4.86 8.96 9.37
CA GLU A 83 6.09 8.25 9.72
C GLU A 83 5.83 6.83 10.19
N ASN A 84 4.65 6.54 10.76
CA ASN A 84 4.30 5.22 11.28
C ASN A 84 3.35 4.43 10.37
N GLY A 85 2.63 5.06 9.44
CA GLY A 85 1.75 4.34 8.51
C GLY A 85 2.39 4.12 7.14
N TRP A 86 1.88 4.78 6.10
CA TRP A 86 2.18 4.45 4.69
C TRP A 86 3.67 4.46 4.34
N SER A 87 4.42 5.48 4.78
CA SER A 87 5.86 5.55 4.47
C SER A 87 6.61 4.39 5.12
N TYR A 88 6.29 4.09 6.38
CA TYR A 88 6.87 2.97 7.12
C TYR A 88 6.53 1.62 6.47
N PHE A 89 5.28 1.41 6.06
CA PHE A 89 4.86 0.20 5.37
C PHE A 89 5.70 -0.12 4.14
N LEU A 90 5.89 0.90 3.29
CA LEU A 90 6.65 0.73 2.07
C LEU A 90 8.11 0.41 2.40
N SER A 91 8.78 1.23 3.21
CA SER A 91 10.21 1.09 3.45
C SER A 91 10.58 -0.11 4.33
N ALA A 92 9.87 -0.30 5.44
CA ALA A 92 10.24 -1.29 6.45
C ALA A 92 9.70 -2.69 6.13
N TRP A 93 8.57 -2.81 5.42
CA TRP A 93 7.91 -4.10 5.25
C TRP A 93 7.91 -4.57 3.79
N ALA A 94 7.37 -3.75 2.87
CA ALA A 94 7.20 -4.14 1.47
C ALA A 94 8.52 -4.17 0.68
N ASN A 95 9.39 -3.19 0.92
CA ASN A 95 10.68 -3.03 0.26
C ASN A 95 11.82 -3.78 0.98
N ASP A 96 11.56 -4.32 2.16
CA ASP A 96 12.53 -5.09 2.92
C ASP A 96 12.42 -6.60 2.56
N PRO A 97 13.45 -7.18 1.92
CA PRO A 97 13.46 -8.62 1.61
C PRO A 97 13.60 -9.51 2.85
N ASP A 98 14.09 -8.98 3.97
CA ASP A 98 14.33 -9.73 5.21
C ASP A 98 13.15 -9.66 6.19
N PHE A 99 12.17 -8.81 5.89
CA PHE A 99 10.97 -8.67 6.71
C PHE A 99 9.98 -9.84 6.47
N PRO A 100 9.36 -10.44 7.50
CA PRO A 100 9.47 -10.12 8.92
C PRO A 100 10.72 -10.69 9.61
N HIS A 101 11.36 -9.87 10.44
CA HIS A 101 12.58 -10.25 11.17
C HIS A 101 12.31 -11.34 12.22
N GLY A 102 13.32 -12.16 12.52
CA GLY A 102 13.25 -13.17 13.58
C GLY A 102 12.55 -14.48 13.21
N LYS A 103 12.35 -14.75 11.91
CA LYS A 103 11.96 -16.08 11.44
C LYS A 103 13.17 -17.01 11.41
N ASP A 104 12.91 -18.30 11.65
CA ASP A 104 13.90 -19.38 11.71
C ASP A 104 14.82 -19.31 10.49
N ARG A 105 16.04 -18.81 10.66
CA ARG A 105 17.12 -18.78 9.66
C ARG A 105 17.75 -20.17 9.52
N SER A 106 16.91 -21.19 9.38
CA SER A 106 17.40 -22.52 9.00
C SER A 106 18.27 -22.35 7.75
N PRO A 107 19.34 -23.13 7.56
CA PRO A 107 20.10 -23.13 6.30
C PRO A 107 19.22 -23.35 5.06
N ASP A 108 18.03 -23.92 5.26
CA ASP A 108 16.99 -24.20 4.25
C ASP A 108 15.86 -23.13 4.23
N ALA A 109 15.95 -22.10 5.07
CA ALA A 109 14.99 -21.01 5.14
C ALA A 109 15.29 -19.98 4.05
N THR A 110 14.46 -19.99 3.03
CA THR A 110 14.51 -18.96 1.99
C THR A 110 14.13 -17.61 2.59
N LEU A 111 14.87 -16.56 2.27
CA LEU A 111 14.50 -15.19 2.62
C LEU A 111 13.05 -14.92 2.18
N PRO A 112 12.27 -14.18 2.99
CA PRO A 112 10.90 -13.82 2.62
C PRO A 112 10.88 -13.22 1.22
N GLY A 113 11.73 -12.23 0.94
CA GLY A 113 11.74 -11.50 -0.31
C GLY A 113 10.79 -10.29 -0.28
N PHE A 114 10.68 -9.63 -1.43
CA PHE A 114 9.88 -8.42 -1.58
C PHE A 114 8.38 -8.72 -1.65
N ASP A 115 7.56 -7.70 -1.36
CA ASP A 115 6.15 -7.74 -1.72
C ASP A 115 5.98 -7.89 -3.24
N ALA A 116 5.17 -8.88 -3.64
CA ALA A 116 4.97 -9.22 -5.05
C ALA A 116 4.19 -8.16 -5.84
N ILE A 117 3.45 -7.28 -5.16
CA ILE A 117 2.58 -6.26 -5.76
C ILE A 117 3.22 -4.87 -5.66
N ILE A 118 3.50 -4.41 -4.44
CA ILE A 118 3.94 -3.02 -4.18
C ILE A 118 5.44 -2.88 -3.85
N GLY A 119 6.15 -3.98 -3.66
CA GLY A 119 7.55 -3.96 -3.26
C GLY A 119 8.44 -3.39 -4.36
N GLN A 120 9.24 -2.39 -4.02
CA GLN A 120 10.11 -1.66 -4.93
C GLN A 120 11.56 -1.72 -4.49
N ARG A 121 12.46 -1.75 -5.47
CA ARG A 121 13.91 -1.84 -5.25
C ARG A 121 14.62 -0.58 -5.75
N ALA A 122 14.33 0.56 -5.13
CA ALA A 122 15.05 1.85 -5.25
C ALA A 122 15.82 2.09 -6.58
N GLY A 123 15.14 2.02 -7.73
CA GLY A 123 15.72 2.30 -9.05
C GLY A 123 16.72 1.27 -9.62
N LYS A 124 16.90 0.10 -8.98
CA LYS A 124 17.69 -1.03 -9.53
C LYS A 124 16.81 -1.91 -10.43
N ASP A 125 17.40 -2.96 -11.01
CA ASP A 125 16.69 -3.94 -11.84
C ASP A 125 15.34 -4.30 -11.24
N ARG A 126 14.29 -4.21 -12.07
CA ARG A 126 12.90 -4.56 -11.72
C ARG A 126 12.73 -6.05 -11.45
N GLU A 127 13.77 -6.84 -11.71
CA GLU A 127 13.91 -8.21 -11.23
C GLU A 127 14.19 -8.23 -9.73
N ARG A 128 13.28 -8.86 -8.97
CA ARG A 128 13.47 -9.03 -7.52
C ARG A 128 13.26 -10.47 -7.07
N PRO A 129 14.02 -10.93 -6.05
CA PRO A 129 13.82 -12.24 -5.48
C PRO A 129 12.46 -12.28 -4.78
N GLY A 130 11.58 -13.13 -5.30
CA GLY A 130 10.41 -13.62 -4.63
C GLY A 130 10.72 -14.86 -3.80
N ILE A 131 9.69 -15.60 -3.43
CA ILE A 131 9.82 -16.79 -2.60
C ILE A 131 10.46 -17.94 -3.40
N HIS A 132 11.29 -18.74 -2.74
CA HIS A 132 11.89 -19.97 -3.30
C HIS A 132 12.66 -19.75 -4.62
N GLY A 133 13.31 -18.60 -4.78
CA GLY A 133 14.11 -18.30 -5.98
C GLY A 133 13.29 -17.89 -7.21
N VAL A 134 11.97 -17.76 -7.09
CA VAL A 134 11.13 -17.19 -8.15
C VAL A 134 11.48 -15.72 -8.30
N LYS A 135 11.99 -15.33 -9.46
CA LYS A 135 12.20 -13.91 -9.78
C LYS A 135 10.90 -13.29 -10.25
N LEU A 136 10.58 -12.11 -9.72
CA LEU A 136 9.52 -11.26 -10.27
C LEU A 136 10.17 -10.40 -11.37
N PRO A 137 9.86 -10.61 -12.66
CA PRO A 137 10.64 -10.04 -13.77
C PRO A 137 10.38 -8.56 -14.02
N LYS A 138 9.22 -8.05 -13.58
CA LYS A 138 8.84 -6.64 -13.73
C LYS A 138 7.94 -6.19 -12.59
N ASP A 139 7.92 -4.88 -12.37
CA ASP A 139 6.93 -4.24 -11.52
C ASP A 139 5.55 -4.30 -12.17
N PHE A 140 4.56 -4.79 -11.44
CA PHE A 140 3.16 -4.74 -11.86
C PHE A 140 2.50 -3.41 -11.50
N VAL A 141 3.01 -2.72 -10.48
CA VAL A 141 2.52 -1.43 -10.02
C VAL A 141 3.64 -0.40 -10.15
N VAL A 142 3.40 0.61 -10.99
CA VAL A 142 4.36 1.71 -11.20
C VAL A 142 3.79 2.98 -10.57
N PRO A 143 4.46 3.58 -9.57
CA PRO A 143 4.02 4.83 -8.97
C PRO A 143 4.23 5.96 -9.99
N ARG A 144 3.20 6.76 -10.24
CA ARG A 144 3.25 7.88 -11.20
C ARG A 144 3.46 9.21 -10.51
N ALA A 145 2.62 9.49 -9.52
CA ALA A 145 2.66 10.70 -8.71
C ALA A 145 1.97 10.42 -7.38
N GLY A 146 2.24 11.26 -6.39
CA GLY A 146 1.59 11.20 -5.09
C GLY A 146 1.93 12.45 -4.28
N ALA A 147 1.06 12.78 -3.33
CA ALA A 147 1.25 13.90 -2.43
C ALA A 147 0.69 13.57 -1.04
N TYR A 148 1.27 14.18 -0.01
CA TYR A 148 0.78 14.10 1.35
C TYR A 148 -0.15 15.27 1.63
N PHE A 149 -1.36 14.96 2.07
CA PHE A 149 -2.38 15.95 2.40
C PHE A 149 -2.79 15.81 3.87
N PHE A 150 -3.21 16.94 4.45
CA PHE A 150 -3.83 16.99 5.76
C PHE A 150 -5.33 17.21 5.59
N VAL A 151 -6.14 16.35 6.20
CA VAL A 151 -7.59 16.52 6.24
C VAL A 151 -7.96 17.10 7.61
N PRO A 152 -8.20 18.42 7.71
CA PRO A 152 -8.60 19.05 8.97
C PRO A 152 -9.97 18.56 9.44
N SER A 153 -10.25 18.76 10.73
CA SER A 153 -11.59 18.54 11.27
C SER A 153 -12.58 19.57 10.70
N ILE A 154 -13.87 19.22 10.68
CA ILE A 154 -14.93 20.13 10.23
C ILE A 154 -14.91 21.46 11.01
N PRO A 155 -14.78 21.48 12.36
CA PRO A 155 -14.63 22.74 13.10
C PRO A 155 -13.42 23.55 12.66
N ALA A 156 -12.26 22.90 12.43
CA ALA A 156 -11.05 23.59 11.99
C ALA A 156 -11.22 24.22 10.59
N LEU A 157 -11.96 23.57 9.70
CA LEU A 157 -12.33 24.14 8.39
C LEU A 157 -13.14 25.43 8.56
N HIS A 158 -14.16 25.43 9.43
CA HIS A 158 -15.01 26.61 9.62
C HIS A 158 -14.30 27.75 10.34
N GLU A 159 -13.51 27.44 11.38
CA GLU A 159 -12.94 28.47 12.25
C GLU A 159 -11.64 29.06 11.71
N PHE A 160 -10.79 28.24 11.08
CA PHE A 160 -9.48 28.71 10.62
C PHE A 160 -9.48 28.94 9.11
N PHE A 161 -9.88 27.94 8.32
CA PHE A 161 -9.72 28.03 6.87
C PHE A 161 -10.80 28.91 6.21
N ALA A 162 -12.07 28.76 6.58
CA ALA A 162 -13.17 29.55 6.00
C ALA A 162 -13.12 31.01 6.45
N LYS A 163 -12.85 31.27 7.73
CA LYS A 163 -12.70 32.65 8.23
C LYS A 163 -11.43 33.33 7.72
N ALA A 164 -10.30 32.63 7.60
CA ALA A 164 -9.09 33.22 7.00
C ALA A 164 -9.33 33.63 5.54
N PHE A 165 -10.16 32.89 4.79
CA PHE A 165 -10.57 33.28 3.45
C PHE A 165 -11.48 34.51 3.49
N ALA A 166 -12.49 34.55 4.36
CA ALA A 166 -13.41 35.69 4.51
C ALA A 166 -12.72 36.99 4.97
N ILE A 167 -11.74 36.92 5.88
CA ILE A 167 -10.99 38.09 6.36
C ILE A 167 -10.13 38.70 5.25
N LYS A 168 -9.65 37.91 4.29
CA LYS A 168 -8.90 38.43 3.14
C LYS A 168 -9.76 39.30 2.22
N TYR A 169 -11.08 39.09 2.19
CA TYR A 169 -12.03 39.88 1.39
C TYR A 169 -12.73 40.99 2.18
N SER A 170 -12.53 41.10 3.49
CA SER A 170 -13.24 42.06 4.35
C SER A 170 -12.58 43.44 4.48
N LYS A 171 -11.41 43.68 3.87
CA LYS A 171 -10.75 45.00 3.91
C LYS A 171 -11.07 45.94 2.73
N CYS A 172 -11.90 45.53 1.76
CA CYS A 172 -12.55 46.49 0.87
C CYS A 172 -13.91 46.86 1.46
N SER A 173 -13.94 47.97 2.17
CA SER A 173 -15.21 48.64 2.48
C SER A 173 -15.79 49.20 1.18
N TYR A 174 -17.12 49.23 1.13
CA TYR A 174 -18.01 49.80 0.11
C TYR A 174 -18.43 48.87 -1.04
N ASP A 175 -19.69 48.44 -0.93
CA ASP A 175 -20.67 47.97 -1.92
C ASP A 175 -20.19 47.70 -3.35
N PHE A 176 -20.10 46.42 -3.70
CA PHE A 176 -20.37 45.99 -5.07
C PHE A 176 -20.82 44.53 -5.09
N TRP A 177 -22.01 44.30 -5.67
CA TRP A 177 -22.56 43.00 -6.00
C TRP A 177 -21.50 42.13 -6.69
N LEU A 178 -21.24 40.92 -6.19
CA LEU A 178 -20.50 39.93 -6.96
C LEU A 178 -21.24 38.60 -7.00
N LEU A 179 -21.66 38.34 -8.24
CA LEU A 179 -22.03 37.08 -8.85
C LEU A 179 -21.43 35.86 -8.16
N ILE A 180 -22.30 34.87 -7.96
CA ILE A 180 -21.93 33.48 -7.77
C ILE A 180 -21.39 32.98 -9.12
N ASP A 181 -20.09 33.16 -9.38
CA ASP A 181 -19.43 32.41 -10.46
C ASP A 181 -18.84 31.13 -9.87
N SER A 182 -19.54 30.03 -10.17
CA SER A 182 -19.03 28.67 -10.09
C SER A 182 -17.70 28.58 -10.85
N THR A 183 -16.58 28.66 -10.14
CA THR A 183 -15.28 28.31 -10.71
C THR A 183 -15.08 26.82 -10.51
N TYR A 184 -15.53 26.06 -11.51
CA TYR A 184 -15.04 24.72 -11.78
C TYR A 184 -13.51 24.81 -11.87
N MET A 185 -12.80 24.00 -11.08
CA MET A 185 -11.36 23.84 -11.26
C MET A 185 -11.12 23.20 -12.62
N VAL A 186 -10.76 24.03 -13.60
CA VAL A 186 -10.14 23.61 -14.85
C VAL A 186 -8.72 23.19 -14.49
N TYR A 187 -8.40 21.90 -14.64
CA TYR A 187 -7.02 21.43 -14.63
C TYR A 187 -6.32 22.00 -15.87
N ASP A 188 -5.31 22.83 -15.63
CA ASP A 188 -4.40 23.31 -16.65
C ASP A 188 -3.62 22.12 -17.23
N LYS A 189 -3.81 21.85 -18.52
CA LYS A 189 -2.96 20.91 -19.26
C LYS A 189 -1.69 21.69 -19.61
N GLU A 190 -0.68 21.61 -18.76
CA GLU A 190 0.64 22.04 -19.16
C GLU A 190 1.07 21.27 -20.42
N THR A 191 1.49 22.09 -21.37
CA THR A 191 1.82 21.82 -22.75
C THR A 191 2.99 20.86 -22.91
N VAL A 192 2.78 19.86 -23.76
CA VAL A 192 3.87 19.13 -24.44
C VAL A 192 4.57 20.12 -25.37
N GLU A 193 5.78 20.56 -25.00
CA GLU A 193 6.73 21.08 -25.97
C GLU A 193 7.56 19.93 -26.56
N LYS A 194 7.88 20.11 -27.84
CA LYS A 194 8.38 19.14 -28.82
C LYS A 194 9.83 18.72 -28.60
#